data_AF-A0A522NLQ5-F1
#
_entry.id   AF-A0A522NLQ5-F1
#
_cell.length_a   1.000
_cell.length_b   1.000
_cell.length_c   1.000
_cell.angle_alpha   90.00
_cell.angle_beta   90.00
_cell.angle_gamma   90.00
#
_symmetry.space_group_name_H-M   'P 1'
#
loop_
_entity.id
_entity.type
_entity.pdbx_description
1 polymer ?
#
loop_
_entity_poly.entity_id
_entity_poly.type
_entity_poly.pdbx_seq_one_letter_code
_entity_poly.pdbx_strand_id
1 'polypeptide(L)' 'MTLGGEASALGVARHYAEHFPGLVDGWLIDTLDRGQAAAIEALDLRVRTAATLMVSDDDRRRVAAEILTLATARAPAAR' A
#
# COMPACT_ATOMS: atom_id res chain seq x y z
N MET A 1 6.90 10.84 22.32
CA MET A 1 7.57 9.54 22.09
C MET A 1 7.10 9.03 20.73
N THR A 2 8.01 8.71 19.81
CA THR A 2 7.68 8.14 18.48
C THR A 2 7.78 6.61 18.53
N LEU A 3 7.20 5.90 17.55
CA LEU A 3 7.20 4.44 17.48
C LEU A 3 8.57 3.84 17.05
N GLY A 4 9.58 4.66 16.74
CA GLY A 4 10.95 4.18 16.44
C GLY A 4 11.16 3.56 15.04
N GLY A 5 10.19 3.66 14.13
CA GLY A 5 10.27 3.08 12.78
C GLY A 5 10.89 3.99 11.71
N GLU A 6 11.28 3.37 10.58
CA GLU A 6 11.71 4.07 9.37
C GLU A 6 10.53 4.86 8.77
N ALA A 7 10.73 6.16 8.50
CA ALA A 7 9.72 7.03 7.91
C ALA A 7 9.62 6.82 6.38
N SER A 8 9.25 5.61 5.97
CA SER A 8 9.09 5.21 4.57
C SER A 8 7.85 4.34 4.37
N ALA A 9 7.35 4.23 3.13
CA ALA A 9 6.20 3.37 2.84
C ALA A 9 6.49 1.90 3.18
N LEU A 10 7.72 1.44 2.91
CA LEU A 10 8.20 0.12 3.32
C LEU A 10 8.27 -0.05 4.83
N GLY A 11 8.76 0.96 5.57
CA GLY A 11 8.80 0.93 7.03
C GLY A 11 7.42 0.74 7.66
N VAL A 12 6.42 1.47 7.15
CA VAL A 12 5.04 1.32 7.61
C VAL A 12 4.48 -0.06 7.22
N ALA A 13 4.70 -0.53 6.00
CA ALA A 13 4.23 -1.84 5.56
C ALA A 13 4.80 -2.99 6.44
N ARG A 14 6.11 -2.93 6.76
CA ARG A 14 6.76 -3.87 7.69
C ARG A 14 6.11 -3.88 9.05
N HIS A 15 5.85 -2.69 9.61
CA HIS A 15 5.20 -2.58 10.91
C HIS A 15 3.86 -3.32 10.94
N TYR A 16 3.01 -3.14 9.93
CA TYR A 16 1.72 -3.83 9.86
C TYR A 16 1.85 -5.34 9.60
N ALA A 17 2.76 -5.75 8.71
CA ALA A 17 2.99 -7.17 8.45
C ALA A 17 3.49 -7.93 9.70
N GLU A 18 4.37 -7.31 10.49
CA GLU A 18 4.96 -7.92 11.68
C GLU A 18 4.02 -7.92 12.90
N HIS A 19 3.31 -6.81 13.14
CA HIS A 19 2.53 -6.64 14.38
C HIS A 19 1.05 -7.00 14.21
N PHE A 20 0.53 -6.97 12.98
CA PHE A 20 -0.88 -7.22 12.67
C PHE A 20 -1.02 -8.13 11.43
N PRO A 21 -0.43 -9.34 11.45
CA PRO A 21 -0.45 -10.24 10.30
C PRO A 21 -1.89 -10.58 9.89
N GLY A 22 -2.18 -10.45 8.59
CA GLY A 22 -3.51 -10.70 8.02
C GLY A 22 -4.53 -9.57 8.22
N LEU A 23 -4.16 -8.45 8.84
CA LEU A 23 -5.07 -7.31 8.97
C LEU A 23 -5.25 -6.55 7.65
N VAL A 24 -4.21 -6.51 6.81
CA VAL A 24 -4.19 -5.73 5.57
C VAL A 24 -3.89 -6.63 4.38
N ASP A 25 -4.83 -6.70 3.44
CA ASP A 25 -4.70 -7.52 2.22
C ASP A 25 -3.99 -6.79 1.06
N GLY A 26 -3.97 -5.46 1.11
CA GLY A 26 -3.46 -4.62 0.04
C GLY A 26 -2.90 -3.28 0.51
N TRP A 27 -1.84 -2.83 -0.14
CA TRP A 27 -1.07 -1.65 0.18
C TRP A 27 -1.02 -0.68 -1.01
N LEU A 28 -1.53 0.55 -0.82
CA LEU A 28 -1.43 1.62 -1.82
C LEU A 28 -0.30 2.58 -1.41
N ILE A 29 0.66 2.82 -2.30
CA ILE A 29 1.79 3.74 -2.08
C ILE A 29 1.82 4.86 -3.11
N ASP A 30 2.51 5.96 -2.79
CA ASP A 30 2.67 7.06 -3.73
C ASP A 30 3.53 6.67 -4.93
N THR A 31 3.29 7.32 -6.07
CA THR A 31 4.17 7.29 -7.24
C THR A 31 5.64 7.56 -6.94
N LEU A 32 5.94 8.43 -5.98
CA LEU A 32 7.31 8.72 -5.55
C LEU A 32 7.98 7.54 -4.85
N ASP A 33 7.19 6.66 -4.22
CA ASP A 33 7.66 5.48 -3.49
C ASP A 33 7.68 4.21 -4.36
N ARG A 34 7.43 4.31 -5.68
CA ARG A 34 7.37 3.16 -6.59
C ARG A 34 8.55 2.19 -6.45
N GLY A 35 9.75 2.71 -6.19
CA GLY A 35 10.96 1.89 -5.98
C GLY A 35 10.88 0.94 -4.78
N GLN A 36 9.96 1.17 -3.84
CA GLN A 36 9.75 0.32 -2.66
C GLN A 36 8.73 -0.80 -2.90
N ALA A 37 7.99 -0.79 -4.02
CA ALA A 37 6.89 -1.72 -4.26
C ALA A 37 7.33 -3.20 -4.16
N ALA A 38 8.41 -3.58 -4.84
CA ALA A 38 8.90 -4.96 -4.82
C ALA A 38 9.33 -5.44 -3.42
N ALA A 39 9.88 -4.54 -2.60
CA ALA A 39 10.27 -4.85 -1.23
C ALA A 39 9.05 -5.02 -0.31
N ILE A 40 7.96 -4.29 -0.58
CA ILE A 40 6.69 -4.45 0.15
C ILE A 40 5.97 -5.72 -0.30
N GLU A 41 6.00 -6.05 -1.60
CA GLU A 41 5.43 -7.31 -2.12
C GLU A 41 6.11 -8.54 -1.52
N ALA A 42 7.41 -8.45 -1.23
CA ALA A 42 8.15 -9.50 -0.52
C ALA A 42 7.68 -9.74 0.94
N LEU A 43 6.83 -8.86 1.48
CA LEU A 43 6.16 -9.02 2.78
C LEU A 43 4.80 -9.74 2.67
N ASP A 44 4.50 -10.36 1.52
CA ASP A 44 3.22 -11.02 1.20
C ASP A 44 2.03 -10.05 1.15
N LEU A 45 2.29 -8.79 0.81
CA LEU A 45 1.29 -7.75 0.60
C LEU A 45 1.09 -7.48 -0.90
N ARG A 46 -0.16 -7.33 -1.33
CA ARG A 46 -0.44 -6.84 -2.70
C ARG A 46 -0.18 -5.34 -2.74
N VAL A 47 0.62 -4.88 -3.70
CA VAL A 47 0.97 -3.45 -3.78
C VAL A 47 0.40 -2.81 -5.04
N ARG A 48 -0.11 -1.58 -4.89
CA ARG A 48 -0.45 -0.69 -5.99
C ARG A 48 0.23 0.65 -5.77
N THR A 49 0.61 1.29 -6.88
CA THR A 49 1.20 2.63 -6.87
C THR A 49 0.28 3.62 -7.56
N ALA A 50 -0.07 4.72 -6.91
CA ALA A 50 -0.87 5.80 -7.48
C ALA A 50 -0.47 7.16 -6.89
N ALA A 51 -0.95 8.27 -7.44
CA ALA A 51 -0.75 9.58 -6.82
C ALA A 51 -1.65 9.71 -5.58
N THR A 52 -1.04 9.71 -4.40
CA THR A 52 -1.74 9.68 -3.09
C THR A 52 -1.87 11.05 -2.44
N LEU A 53 -1.26 12.10 -3.01
CA LEU A 53 -1.48 13.47 -2.56
C LEU A 53 -2.94 13.89 -2.83
N MET A 54 -3.67 14.28 -1.77
CA MET A 54 -5.10 14.56 -1.79
C MET A 54 -5.43 16.05 -1.58
N VAL A 55 -4.98 16.93 -2.47
CA VAL A 55 -5.22 18.38 -2.35
C VAL A 55 -6.68 18.72 -2.64
N SER A 56 -7.25 18.14 -3.69
CA SER A 56 -8.63 18.39 -4.15
C SER A 56 -9.57 17.23 -3.84
N ASP A 57 -10.87 17.46 -4.03
CA ASP A 57 -11.86 16.38 -3.98
C ASP A 57 -11.67 15.36 -5.10
N ASP A 58 -11.20 15.79 -6.26
CA ASP A 58 -10.90 14.87 -7.38
C ASP A 58 -9.71 13.97 -7.06
N ASP A 59 -8.71 14.48 -6.33
CA ASP A 59 -7.63 13.65 -5.83
C ASP A 59 -8.13 12.60 -4.83
N ARG A 60 -9.01 12.99 -3.91
CA ARG A 60 -9.65 12.05 -2.96
C ARG A 60 -10.46 10.98 -3.69
N ARG A 61 -11.26 11.36 -4.69
CA ARG A 61 -12.04 10.41 -5.51
C ARG A 61 -11.13 9.44 -6.25
N ARG A 62 -10.02 9.93 -6.82
CA ARG A 62 -9.02 9.08 -7.48
C ARG A 62 -8.41 8.07 -6.50
N VAL A 63 -7.91 8.52 -5.35
CA VAL A 63 -7.32 7.62 -4.34
C VAL A 63 -8.33 6.57 -3.87
N ALA A 64 -9.58 6.95 -3.63
CA ALA A 64 -10.64 6.01 -3.27
C ALA A 64 -10.86 4.96 -4.38
N ALA A 65 -10.90 5.38 -5.66
CA ALA A 65 -11.04 4.45 -6.78
C ALA A 65 -9.85 3.48 -6.91
N GLU A 66 -8.63 3.94 -6.65
CA GLU A 66 -7.42 3.10 -6.63
C GLU A 66 -7.47 2.04 -5.52
N ILE A 67 -7.95 2.42 -4.33
CA ILE A 67 -8.18 1.49 -3.21
C ILE A 67 -9.24 0.44 -3.57
N LEU A 68 -10.38 0.87 -4.13
CA LEU A 68 -11.43 -0.06 -4.56
C LEU A 68 -10.92 -1.03 -5.62
N THR A 69 -10.10 -0.54 -6.56
CA THR A 69 -9.46 -1.39 -7.58
C THR A 69 -8.51 -2.39 -6.93
N LEU A 70 -7.69 -1.98 -5.96
CA LEU A 70 -6.80 -2.87 -5.23
C LEU A 70 -7.55 -3.95 -4.44
N ALA A 71 -8.61 -3.56 -3.72
CA ALA A 71 -9.39 -4.46 -2.88
C ALA A 71 -10.21 -5.48 -3.69
N THR A 72 -10.66 -5.10 -4.89
CA THR A 72 -11.48 -5.96 -5.75
C THR A 72 -10.68 -6.79 -6.75
N ALA A 73 -9.38 -6.50 -6.91
CA ALA A 73 -8.50 -7.28 -7.75
C ALA A 73 -8.42 -8.73 -7.24
N ARG A 74 -8.91 -9.66 -8.04
CA ARG A 74 -8.70 -11.09 -7.79
C ARG A 74 -7.24 -11.44 -8.06
N ALA A 75 -6.65 -12.28 -7.22
CA ALA A 75 -5.39 -12.93 -7.56
C ALA A 75 -5.60 -13.75 -8.86
N PRO A 76 -4.62 -13.79 -9.78
CA PRO A 76 -4.71 -14.68 -10.94
C PRO A 76 -4.89 -16.12 -10.45
N ALA A 77 -5.77 -16.87 -11.13
CA ALA A 77 -5.94 -18.29 -10.86
C ALA A 77 -4.58 -19.00 -11.01
N ALA A 78 -4.15 -19.71 -9.97
CA ALA A 78 -2.94 -20.52 -10.02
C ALA A 78 -3.02 -21.47 -11.22
N ARG A 79 -1.97 -21.48 -12.05
CA ARG A 79 -1.80 -22.42 -13.17
C ARG A 79 -1.45 -23.81 -12.64
#